data_AF-A0A5E4T6A4-F1
#
_entry.id   AF-A0A5E4T6A4-F1
#
_cell.length_a   1.000
_cell.length_b   1.000
_cell.length_c   1.000
_cell.angle_alpha   90.00
_cell.angle_beta   90.00
_cell.angle_gamma   90.00
#
_symmetry.space_group_name_H-M   'P 1'
#
loop_
_entity.id
_entity.type
_entity.pdbx_description
1 polymer ?
#
loop_
_entity_poly.entity_id
_entity_poly.type
_entity_poly.pdbx_seq_one_letter_code
_entity_poly.pdbx_strand_id
1 'polypeptide(L)'
;MGMHRKVAYALTAALTCLTGFTLHVLDVDILEKWLAGQPMGPSYSLSVTLLAALTSIEVGIGLVLLYGLIRPMLKRQSLIARGLVMALLLLASQGRLLRQLVMDQVVGGLAWQGLIRDLVPWLIWMVMCLVLVWAYERFIQLKAVRSSFASGTHPVSE
;
A
#
# COMPACT_ATOMS: atom_id res chain seq x y z
N MET A 1 18.61 -17.36 -1.69
CA MET A 1 18.47 -15.90 -1.49
C MET A 1 19.27 -15.48 -0.26
N GLY A 2 20.26 -14.60 -0.38
CA GLY A 2 21.11 -14.19 0.75
C GLY A 2 20.33 -13.51 1.88
N MET A 3 20.82 -13.62 3.12
CA MET A 3 20.16 -13.11 4.33
C MET A 3 19.80 -11.61 4.23
N HIS A 4 20.67 -10.79 3.62
CA HIS A 4 20.42 -9.37 3.41
C HIS A 4 19.22 -9.06 2.51
N ARG A 5 18.92 -9.91 1.52
CA ARG A 5 17.73 -9.75 0.68
C ARG A 5 16.48 -10.06 1.49
N LYS A 6 16.46 -11.16 2.25
CA LYS A 6 15.32 -11.51 3.11
C LYS A 6 14.97 -10.36 4.07
N VAL A 7 15.97 -9.78 4.71
CA VAL A 7 15.80 -8.61 5.59
C VAL A 7 15.21 -7.41 4.83
N ALA A 8 15.70 -7.11 3.62
CA ALA A 8 15.14 -6.02 2.82
C ALA A 8 13.67 -6.23 2.43
N TYR A 9 13.29 -7.47 2.08
CA TYR A 9 11.88 -7.83 1.82
C TYR A 9 11.03 -7.64 3.08
N ALA A 10 11.49 -8.15 4.23
CA ALA A 10 10.78 -8.01 5.49
C ALA A 10 10.58 -6.54 5.90
N LEU A 11 11.62 -5.70 5.77
CA LEU A 11 11.53 -4.28 6.06
C LEU A 11 10.57 -3.54 5.12
N THR A 12 10.59 -3.89 3.83
CA THR A 12 9.66 -3.31 2.84
C THR A 12 8.22 -3.67 3.17
N ALA A 13 7.95 -4.94 3.50
CA ALA A 13 6.63 -5.41 3.88
C ALA A 13 6.16 -4.73 5.19
N ALA A 14 7.02 -4.68 6.21
CA ALA A 14 6.71 -4.07 7.49
C ALA A 14 6.40 -2.57 7.36
N LEU A 15 7.18 -1.83 6.57
CA LEU A 15 6.93 -0.40 6.35
C LEU A 15 5.62 -0.16 5.61
N THR A 16 5.36 -0.94 4.55
CA THR A 16 4.12 -0.85 3.75
C THR A 16 2.90 -1.13 4.64
N CYS A 17 2.97 -2.22 5.41
CA CYS A 17 1.97 -2.63 6.39
C CYS A 17 1.71 -1.55 7.44
N LEU A 18 2.77 -1.00 8.04
CA LEU A 18 2.66 0.03 9.08
C LEU A 18 1.99 1.29 8.54
N THR A 19 2.33 1.71 7.31
CA THR A 19 1.69 2.85 6.66
C THR A 19 0.20 2.60 6.42
N GLY A 20 -0.16 1.46 5.84
CA GLY A 20 -1.55 1.10 5.60
C GLY A 20 -2.38 1.04 6.88
N PHE A 21 -1.85 0.35 7.90
CA PHE A 21 -2.51 0.20 9.19
C PHE A 21 -2.72 1.54 9.89
N THR A 22 -1.70 2.39 9.94
CA THR A 22 -1.79 3.72 10.58
C THR A 22 -2.85 4.57 9.89
N LEU A 23 -2.83 4.61 8.56
CA LEU A 23 -3.80 5.39 7.79
C LEU A 23 -5.23 4.83 7.95
N HIS A 24 -5.38 3.52 8.01
CA HIS A 24 -6.66 2.88 8.27
C HIS A 24 -7.22 3.19 9.66
N VAL A 25 -6.38 3.19 10.69
CA VAL A 25 -6.78 3.60 12.05
C VAL A 25 -7.22 5.06 12.05
N LEU A 26 -6.50 5.96 11.38
CA LEU A 26 -6.90 7.36 11.26
C LEU A 26 -8.25 7.51 10.53
N ASP A 27 -8.49 6.73 9.48
CA ASP A 27 -9.76 6.71 8.76
C ASP A 27 -10.91 6.31 9.69
N VAL A 28 -10.81 5.17 10.36
CA VAL A 28 -11.86 4.62 11.22
C VAL A 28 -12.08 5.45 12.49
N ASP A 29 -11.01 5.80 13.20
CA ASP A 29 -11.12 6.45 14.52
C ASP A 29 -11.35 7.95 14.44
N ILE A 30 -11.02 8.59 13.32
CA ILE A 30 -11.13 10.04 13.16
C ILE A 30 -12.14 10.37 12.07
N LEU A 31 -11.89 9.96 10.83
CA LEU A 31 -12.69 10.43 9.69
C LEU A 31 -14.11 9.87 9.71
N GLU A 32 -14.28 8.57 9.86
CA GLU A 32 -15.60 7.94 9.87
C GLU A 32 -16.45 8.44 11.05
N LYS A 33 -15.84 8.59 12.23
CA LYS A 33 -16.52 9.13 13.41
C LYS A 33 -16.90 10.60 13.24
N TRP A 34 -16.02 11.41 12.67
CA TRP A 34 -16.33 12.80 12.33
C TRP A 34 -17.51 12.90 11.38
N LEU A 35 -17.50 12.11 10.29
CA LEU A 35 -18.59 12.06 9.31
C LEU A 35 -19.91 11.59 9.95
N ALA A 36 -19.83 10.70 10.92
CA ALA A 36 -20.99 10.17 11.64
C ALA A 36 -21.44 11.03 12.85
N GLY A 37 -20.74 12.12 13.17
CA GLY A 37 -21.02 12.93 14.36
C GLY A 37 -20.82 12.19 15.68
N GLN A 38 -19.98 11.15 15.70
CA GLN A 38 -19.68 10.33 16.86
C GLN A 38 -18.50 10.91 17.67
N PRO A 39 -18.45 10.65 18.99
CA PRO A 39 -17.32 11.07 19.81
C PRO A 39 -16.01 10.44 19.33
N MET A 40 -14.96 11.27 19.26
CA MET A 40 -13.62 10.83 18.90
C MET A 40 -13.03 9.92 19.98
N GLY A 41 -12.32 8.88 19.56
CA GLY A 41 -11.66 7.94 20.46
C GLY A 41 -11.32 6.62 19.75
N PRO A 42 -10.57 5.72 20.39
CA PRO A 42 -10.27 4.43 19.82
C PRO A 42 -11.55 3.61 19.62
N SER A 43 -11.76 3.07 18.42
CA SER A 43 -12.92 2.19 18.14
C SER A 43 -12.78 0.82 18.77
N TYR A 44 -11.55 0.38 19.01
CA TYR A 44 -11.23 -0.96 19.50
C TYR A 44 -10.25 -0.91 20.66
N SER A 45 -10.24 -1.97 21.48
CA SER A 45 -9.25 -2.14 22.53
C SER A 45 -7.85 -2.33 21.93
N LEU A 46 -6.82 -1.99 22.71
CA LEU A 46 -5.42 -2.14 22.29
C LEU A 46 -5.09 -3.57 21.84
N SER A 47 -5.67 -4.58 22.49
CA SER A 47 -5.46 -5.99 22.12
C SER A 47 -5.98 -6.31 20.71
N VAL A 48 -7.14 -5.79 20.34
CA VAL A 48 -7.72 -5.97 19.00
C VAL A 48 -6.90 -5.19 17.97
N THR A 49 -6.50 -3.96 18.28
CA THR A 49 -5.65 -3.13 17.41
C THR A 49 -4.29 -3.80 17.14
N LEU A 50 -3.66 -4.41 18.15
CA LEU A 50 -2.41 -5.14 17.99
C LEU A 50 -2.59 -6.40 17.13
N LEU A 51 -3.68 -7.14 17.31
CA LEU A 51 -3.98 -8.32 16.49
C LEU A 51 -4.23 -7.94 15.02
N ALA A 52 -4.95 -6.83 14.78
CA ALA A 52 -5.16 -6.28 13.44
C ALA A 52 -3.84 -5.82 12.80
N ALA A 53 -2.95 -5.18 13.58
CA ALA A 53 -1.62 -4.81 13.09
C ALA A 53 -0.79 -6.04 12.70
N LEU A 54 -0.80 -7.10 13.52
CA LEU A 54 -0.07 -8.35 13.23
C LEU A 54 -0.59 -9.03 11.97
N THR A 55 -1.91 -9.12 11.79
CA THR A 55 -2.51 -9.75 10.61
C THR A 55 -2.32 -8.90 9.34
N SER A 56 -2.23 -7.58 9.45
CA SER A 56 -1.99 -6.70 8.30
C SER A 56 -0.63 -6.91 7.62
N ILE A 57 0.31 -7.61 8.27
CA ILE A 57 1.61 -7.95 7.66
C ILE A 57 1.47 -8.82 6.41
N GLU A 58 0.42 -9.65 6.36
CA GLU A 58 0.10 -10.49 5.22
C GLU A 58 -0.11 -9.63 3.95
N VAL A 59 -0.85 -8.53 4.09
CA VAL A 59 -1.06 -7.56 3.01
C VAL A 59 0.26 -6.97 2.56
N GLY A 60 1.11 -6.54 3.49
CA GLY A 60 2.45 -6.03 3.18
C GLY A 60 3.31 -7.02 2.39
N ILE A 61 3.32 -8.29 2.80
CA ILE A 61 4.05 -9.36 2.11
C ILE A 61 3.49 -9.58 0.69
N GLY A 62 2.18 -9.72 0.56
CA GLY A 62 1.50 -9.92 -0.72
C GLY A 62 1.81 -8.80 -1.72
N LEU A 63 1.79 -7.55 -1.25
CA LEU A 63 2.11 -6.39 -2.07
C LEU A 63 3.56 -6.35 -2.54
N VAL A 64 4.51 -6.69 -1.66
CA VAL A 64 5.92 -6.78 -2.02
C VAL A 64 6.16 -7.84 -3.09
N LEU A 65 5.52 -9.00 -2.96
CA LEU A 65 5.60 -10.07 -3.96
C LEU A 65 4.99 -9.62 -5.29
N LEU A 66 3.78 -9.05 -5.26
CA LEU A 66 3.08 -8.58 -6.45
C LEU A 66 3.88 -7.49 -7.17
N TYR A 67 4.39 -6.48 -6.46
CA TYR A 67 5.25 -5.46 -7.07
C TYR A 67 6.51 -6.11 -7.67
N GLY A 68 7.13 -7.05 -6.96
CA GLY A 68 8.28 -7.81 -7.47
C GLY A 68 8.01 -8.52 -8.81
N LEU A 69 6.80 -9.07 -9.00
CA LEU A 69 6.37 -9.74 -10.23
C LEU A 69 6.17 -8.76 -11.39
N ILE A 70 5.52 -7.61 -11.16
CA ILE A 70 5.20 -6.64 -12.24
C ILE A 70 6.35 -5.67 -12.54
N ARG A 71 7.28 -5.48 -11.59
CA ARG A 71 8.37 -4.51 -11.70
C ARG A 71 9.21 -4.61 -12.97
N PRO A 72 9.53 -5.81 -13.53
CA PRO A 72 10.24 -5.91 -14.81
C PRO A 72 9.55 -5.17 -15.96
N MET A 73 8.22 -5.14 -15.98
CA MET A 73 7.41 -4.47 -17.00
C MET A 73 7.43 -2.94 -16.84
N LEU A 74 7.76 -2.45 -15.64
CA LEU A 74 7.68 -1.02 -15.29
C LEU A 74 9.05 -0.34 -15.15
N LYS A 75 10.15 -1.01 -15.51
CA LYS A 75 11.53 -0.52 -15.32
C LYS A 75 11.82 0.85 -15.96
N ARG A 76 11.14 1.21 -17.04
CA ARG A 76 11.33 2.50 -17.74
C ARG A 76 10.55 3.66 -17.13
N GLN A 77 9.62 3.37 -16.21
CA GLN A 77 8.75 4.36 -15.61
C GLN A 77 9.39 4.99 -14.36
N SER A 78 8.96 6.22 -14.03
CA SER A 78 9.34 6.90 -12.78
C SER A 78 8.79 6.18 -11.54
N LEU A 79 9.36 6.42 -10.36
CA LEU A 79 8.88 5.83 -9.10
C LEU A 79 7.39 6.12 -8.83
N ILE A 80 6.98 7.36 -9.09
CA ILE A 80 5.58 7.78 -8.92
C ILE A 80 4.68 7.01 -9.87
N ALA A 81 5.05 6.92 -11.16
CA ALA A 81 4.27 6.18 -12.15
C ALA A 81 4.13 4.69 -11.79
N ARG A 82 5.19 4.06 -11.27
CA ARG A 82 5.12 2.67 -10.78
C ARG A 82 4.17 2.51 -9.60
N GLY A 83 4.23 3.44 -8.63
CA GLY A 83 3.32 3.44 -7.49
C GLY A 83 1.86 3.65 -7.91
N LEU A 84 1.61 4.54 -8.87
CA LEU A 84 0.27 4.75 -9.44
C LEU A 84 -0.24 3.51 -10.18
N VAL A 85 0.59 2.85 -11.00
CA VAL A 85 0.18 1.60 -11.66
C VAL A 85 -0.15 0.52 -10.63
N MET A 86 0.67 0.37 -9.59
CA MET A 86 0.41 -0.57 -8.50
C MET A 86 -0.91 -0.26 -7.78
N ALA A 87 -1.14 1.01 -7.46
CA ALA A 87 -2.38 1.47 -6.84
C ALA A 87 -3.59 1.16 -7.73
N LEU A 88 -3.53 1.50 -9.02
CA LEU A 88 -4.59 1.24 -9.98
C LEU A 88 -4.88 -0.26 -10.11
N LEU A 89 -3.87 -1.12 -10.13
CA LEU A 89 -4.06 -2.58 -10.18
C LEU A 89 -4.80 -3.10 -8.94
N LEU A 90 -4.43 -2.63 -7.75
CA LEU A 90 -5.13 -3.02 -6.51
C LEU A 90 -6.54 -2.45 -6.42
N LEU A 91 -6.74 -1.23 -6.90
CA LEU A 91 -8.04 -0.59 -6.86
C LEU A 91 -8.99 -1.23 -7.88
N ALA A 92 -8.46 -1.62 -9.05
CA ALA A 92 -9.19 -2.40 -10.03
C ALA A 92 -9.58 -3.78 -9.49
N SER A 93 -8.71 -4.45 -8.71
CA SER A 93 -9.02 -5.77 -8.14
C SER A 93 -10.12 -5.72 -7.07
N GLN A 94 -10.30 -4.57 -6.40
CA GLN A 94 -11.38 -4.39 -5.43
C GLN A 94 -12.74 -4.12 -6.09
N GLY A 95 -12.77 -3.57 -7.31
CA GLY A 95 -14.00 -3.28 -8.05
C GLY A 95 -14.97 -2.32 -7.34
N ARG A 96 -14.52 -1.61 -6.30
CA ARG A 96 -15.39 -0.81 -5.43
C ARG A 96 -15.66 0.58 -5.97
N LEU A 97 -14.74 1.20 -6.71
CA LEU A 97 -14.84 2.62 -7.04
C LEU A 97 -16.10 2.97 -7.85
N LEU A 98 -16.24 2.37 -9.03
CA LEU A 98 -17.43 2.63 -9.87
C LEU A 98 -18.69 2.02 -9.27
N ARG A 99 -18.58 0.83 -8.66
CA ARG A 99 -19.74 0.13 -8.12
C ARG A 99 -20.37 0.90 -6.96
N GLN A 100 -19.55 1.35 -6.01
CA GLN A 100 -20.01 2.05 -4.82
C GLN A 100 -20.59 3.41 -5.18
N LEU A 101 -19.87 4.19 -6.01
CA LEU A 101 -20.38 5.47 -6.51
C LEU A 101 -21.72 5.32 -7.22
N VAL A 102 -21.86 4.36 -8.14
CA VAL A 102 -23.12 4.11 -8.86
C VAL A 102 -24.24 3.71 -7.91
N MET A 103 -23.97 2.80 -6.97
CA MET A 103 -24.98 2.35 -6.00
C MET A 103 -25.44 3.49 -5.10
N ASP A 104 -24.52 4.35 -4.67
CA ASP A 104 -24.86 5.52 -3.85
C ASP A 104 -25.69 6.54 -4.64
N GLN A 105 -25.49 6.68 -5.96
CA GLN A 105 -26.40 7.50 -6.79
C GLN A 105 -27.80 6.89 -6.86
N VAL A 106 -27.88 5.57 -7.07
CA VAL A 106 -29.16 4.85 -7.23
C VAL A 106 -29.98 4.88 -5.95
N VAL A 107 -29.34 4.77 -4.79
CA VAL A 107 -30.01 4.79 -3.48
C VAL A 107 -30.34 6.23 -3.02
N GLY A 108 -29.96 7.25 -3.80
CA GLY A 108 -30.20 8.65 -3.46
C GLY A 108 -29.25 9.20 -2.39
N GLY A 109 -28.13 8.52 -2.15
CA GLY A 109 -27.13 8.82 -1.12
C GLY A 109 -25.97 9.70 -1.57
N LEU A 110 -26.05 10.34 -2.75
CA LEU A 110 -25.03 11.28 -3.26
C LEU A 110 -24.97 12.59 -2.45
N ALA A 111 -24.66 12.48 -1.17
CA ALA A 111 -24.14 13.58 -0.37
C ALA A 111 -22.61 13.61 -0.52
N TRP A 112 -22.01 14.79 -0.38
CA TRP A 112 -20.55 14.99 -0.36
C TRP A 112 -19.82 14.04 0.63
N GLN A 113 -20.53 13.60 1.68
CA GLN A 113 -20.05 12.66 2.69
C GLN A 113 -19.77 11.26 2.12
N GLY A 114 -20.64 10.76 1.23
CA GLY A 114 -20.46 9.45 0.57
C GLY A 114 -19.23 9.46 -0.33
N LEU A 115 -19.03 10.54 -1.09
CA LEU A 115 -17.84 10.72 -1.92
C LEU A 115 -16.54 10.68 -1.10
N ILE A 116 -16.50 11.36 0.05
CA ILE A 116 -15.31 11.34 0.92
C ILE A 116 -15.09 9.96 1.51
N ARG A 117 -16.14 9.30 1.99
CA ARG A 117 -16.08 7.94 2.55
C ARG A 117 -15.52 6.94 1.54
N ASP A 118 -15.84 7.09 0.26
CA ASP A 118 -15.32 6.21 -0.80
C ASP A 118 -13.91 6.60 -1.27
N LEU A 119 -13.58 7.90 -1.25
CA LEU A 119 -12.30 8.39 -1.74
C LEU A 119 -11.15 8.14 -0.75
N VAL A 120 -11.39 8.19 0.55
CA VAL A 120 -10.31 8.06 1.54
C VAL A 120 -9.64 6.68 1.50
N PRO A 121 -10.36 5.55 1.51
CA PRO A 121 -9.75 4.24 1.34
C PRO A 121 -8.87 4.17 0.06
N TRP A 122 -9.31 4.82 -1.03
CA TRP A 122 -8.56 4.90 -2.28
C TRP A 122 -7.22 5.61 -2.10
N LEU A 123 -7.23 6.77 -1.43
CA LEU A 123 -6.02 7.53 -1.12
C LEU A 123 -5.07 6.73 -0.23
N ILE A 124 -5.59 5.98 0.75
CA ILE A 124 -4.79 5.10 1.62
C ILE A 124 -4.06 4.06 0.79
N TRP A 125 -4.76 3.34 -0.09
CA TRP A 125 -4.14 2.36 -0.99
C TRP A 125 -3.10 2.99 -1.91
N MET A 126 -3.37 4.19 -2.42
CA MET A 126 -2.43 4.92 -3.27
C MET A 126 -1.15 5.29 -2.52
N VAL A 127 -1.26 5.88 -1.32
CA VAL A 127 -0.11 6.23 -0.47
C VAL A 127 0.69 4.97 -0.11
N MET A 128 -0.01 3.89 0.26
CA MET A 128 0.62 2.63 0.61
C MET A 128 1.41 2.03 -0.56
N CYS A 129 0.89 2.12 -1.78
CA CYS A 129 1.60 1.69 -3.00
C CYS A 129 2.82 2.56 -3.32
N LEU A 130 2.74 3.87 -3.12
CA LEU A 130 3.88 4.77 -3.31
C LEU A 130 5.00 4.45 -2.30
N VAL A 131 4.66 4.23 -1.03
CA VAL A 131 5.60 3.82 0.02
C VAL A 131 6.22 2.46 -0.31
N LEU A 132 5.42 1.49 -0.74
CA LEU A 132 5.88 0.17 -1.17
C LEU A 132 6.94 0.28 -2.26
N VAL A 133 6.63 0.98 -3.35
CA VAL A 133 7.53 1.12 -4.51
C VAL A 133 8.83 1.82 -4.12
N TRP A 134 8.71 2.91 -3.34
CA TRP A 134 9.88 3.63 -2.83
C TRP A 134 10.77 2.73 -1.97
N ALA A 135 10.18 2.02 -1.00
CA ALA A 135 10.90 1.14 -0.09
C ALA A 135 11.54 -0.05 -0.82
N TYR A 136 10.83 -0.65 -1.77
CA TYR A 136 11.32 -1.76 -2.57
C TYR A 136 12.55 -1.35 -3.39
N GLU A 137 12.49 -0.24 -4.12
CA GLU A 137 13.63 0.21 -4.94
C GLU A 137 14.80 0.65 -4.04
N ARG A 138 14.54 1.26 -2.88
CA ARG A 138 15.60 1.68 -1.94
C ARG A 138 16.30 0.50 -1.27
N PHE A 139 15.57 -0.50 -0.77
CA PHE A 139 16.15 -1.56 0.04
C PHE A 139 16.59 -2.79 -0.76
N ILE A 140 15.87 -3.12 -1.83
CA ILE A 140 16.09 -4.37 -2.57
C ILE A 140 16.97 -4.14 -3.81
N GLN A 141 16.79 -3.03 -4.54
CA GLN A 141 17.49 -2.79 -5.81
C GLN A 141 18.85 -2.12 -5.65
N LEU A 142 18.99 -1.12 -4.78
CA LEU A 142 20.30 -0.49 -4.54
C LEU A 142 21.36 -1.48 -4.02
N LYS A 143 20.93 -2.48 -3.26
CA LYS A 143 21.86 -3.53 -2.78
C LYS A 143 22.28 -4.49 -3.88
N ALA A 144 21.39 -4.82 -4.83
CA ALA A 144 21.72 -5.71 -5.94
C ALA A 144 22.78 -5.10 -6.89
N VAL A 145 22.68 -3.80 -7.17
CA VAL A 145 23.67 -3.07 -7.99
C VAL A 145 25.01 -2.96 -7.26
N ARG A 146 24.99 -2.64 -5.96
CA ARG A 146 26.21 -2.48 -5.15
C ARG A 146 26.97 -3.81 -4.96
N SER A 147 26.26 -4.94 -4.87
CA SER A 147 26.90 -6.26 -4.83
C SER A 147 27.50 -6.69 -6.17
N SER A 148 26.94 -6.27 -7.31
CA SER A 148 27.51 -6.55 -8.63
C SER A 148 28.83 -5.79 -8.82
N PHE A 149 28.88 -4.53 -8.39
CA PHE A 149 30.09 -3.72 -8.40
C PHE A 149 31.17 -4.26 -7.46
N ALA A 150 30.81 -4.69 -6.25
CA ALA A 150 31.77 -5.22 -5.28
C ALA A 150 32.33 -6.60 -5.65
N SER A 151 31.64 -7.36 -6.51
CA SER A 151 32.09 -8.68 -6.97
C SER A 151 32.87 -8.65 -8.29
N GLY A 152 33.09 -7.47 -8.88
CA GLY A 152 33.80 -7.33 -10.15
C GLY A 152 33.08 -7.96 -11.35
N THR A 153 31.84 -8.41 -11.18
CA THR A 153 31.04 -8.96 -12.27
C THR A 153 30.32 -7.81 -12.97
N HIS A 154 30.95 -7.31 -14.05
CA HIS A 154 30.26 -6.46 -15.01
C HIS A 154 29.07 -7.26 -15.59
N PRO A 155 27.85 -6.72 -15.59
CA PRO A 155 26.79 -7.32 -16.37
C PRO A 155 27.21 -7.23 -17.84
N VAL A 156 27.38 -8.39 -18.47
CA VAL A 156 27.52 -8.51 -19.91
C VAL A 156 26.29 -7.85 -20.52
N SER A 157 26.52 -6.77 -21.25
CA SER A 157 25.52 -6.08 -22.04
C SER A 157 25.06 -6.99 -23.17
N GLU A 158 23.78 -7.35 -23.18
CA GLU A 158 23.05 -7.78 -24.38
C GLU A 158 21.94 -6.76 -24.67
#